data_AF-J9CW01-F1
#
_entry.id   AF-J9CW01-F1
#
_cell.length_a   1.000
_cell.length_b   1.000
_cell.length_c   1.000
_cell.angle_alpha   90.00
_cell.angle_beta   90.00
_cell.angle_gamma   90.00
#
_symmetry.space_group_name_H-M   'P 1'
#
loop_
_entity.id
_entity.type
_entity.pdbx_description
1 polymer ?
#
loop_
_entity_poly.entity_id
_entity_poly.type
_entity_poly.pdbx_seq_one_letter_code
_entity_poly.pdbx_strand_id
1 'polypeptide(L)'
;MPYVVLLGNHDCLGTGEETYKAVFGPANFSFIAGGVKFVCLNTNALEYDYSEPVPDFTFMEKEIKARKDEFNHTVVCMHARPYTDVFNDNVAKVFQRYVVEYPGILFCSAAHTHHYEDTVVFEDEHNIHYITTDCMKERSYIEYTIYPDEKNPGKKTYIHKLVHY
;
A
#
# COMPACT_ATOMS: atom_id res chain seq x y z
N MET A 1 -7.50 13.14 14.35
CA MET A 1 -7.28 12.25 13.20
C MET A 1 -5.82 11.80 13.23
N PRO A 2 -5.51 10.49 13.21
CA PRO A 2 -4.13 10.04 13.05
C PRO A 2 -3.64 10.37 11.63
N TYR A 3 -2.36 10.71 11.52
CA TYR A 3 -1.68 10.92 10.25
C TYR A 3 -0.54 9.91 10.17
N VAL A 4 -0.36 9.31 8.99
CA VAL A 4 0.74 8.40 8.68
C VAL A 4 1.39 8.87 7.40
N VAL A 5 2.68 8.61 7.25
CA VAL A 5 3.47 9.04 6.09
C VAL A 5 4.12 7.81 5.49
N LEU A 6 3.94 7.60 4.18
CA LEU A 6 4.64 6.55 3.43
C LEU A 6 5.86 7.16 2.74
N LEU A 7 6.95 6.39 2.70
CA LEU A 7 8.17 6.77 2.02
C LEU A 7 7.96 6.77 0.49
N GLY A 8 8.16 7.92 -0.16
CA GLY A 8 8.24 8.03 -1.61
C GLY A 8 9.66 7.83 -2.13
N ASN A 9 9.81 7.55 -3.42
CA ASN A 9 11.14 7.35 -4.03
C ASN A 9 12.03 8.61 -3.92
N HIS A 10 11.44 9.81 -3.99
CA HIS A 10 12.16 11.07 -3.80
C HIS A 10 12.63 11.30 -2.34
N ASP A 11 12.00 10.63 -1.37
CA ASP A 11 12.48 10.64 0.01
C ASP A 11 13.71 9.75 0.18
N CYS A 12 14.04 8.87 -0.76
CA CYS A 12 15.25 8.03 -0.70
C CYS A 12 16.53 8.76 -1.15
N LEU A 13 16.42 9.96 -1.74
CA LEU A 13 17.55 10.64 -2.36
C LEU A 13 18.42 11.39 -1.34
N GLY A 14 19.75 11.28 -1.48
CA GLY A 14 20.70 11.98 -0.62
C GLY A 14 20.63 11.48 0.82
N THR A 15 20.33 12.38 1.77
CA THR A 15 20.08 12.02 3.19
C THR A 15 18.59 11.95 3.53
N GLY A 16 17.74 11.83 2.50
CA GLY A 16 16.29 11.87 2.65
C GLY A 16 15.76 10.72 3.48
N GLU A 17 16.32 9.52 3.30
CA GLU A 17 15.83 8.31 3.95
C GLU A 17 16.11 8.34 5.46
N GLU A 18 17.31 8.78 5.86
CA GLU A 18 17.65 8.96 7.27
C GLU A 18 16.78 10.05 7.90
N THR A 19 16.48 11.11 7.15
CA THR A 19 15.58 12.18 7.60
C THR A 19 14.16 11.65 7.79
N TYR A 20 13.63 10.89 6.83
CA TYR A 20 12.33 10.23 6.94
C TYR A 20 12.31 9.30 8.16
N LYS A 21 13.32 8.42 8.29
CA LYS A 21 13.40 7.44 9.39
C LYS A 21 13.47 8.12 10.76
N ALA A 22 14.17 9.26 10.87
CA ALA A 22 14.27 10.03 12.10
C ALA A 22 12.95 10.73 12.51
N VAL A 23 12.14 11.14 11.54
CA VAL A 23 10.90 11.90 11.79
C VAL A 23 9.66 11.01 11.85
N PHE A 24 9.53 10.06 10.94
CA PHE A 24 8.33 9.25 10.73
C PHE A 24 8.49 7.78 11.14
N GLY A 25 9.73 7.32 11.33
CA GLY A 25 10.04 5.96 11.75
C GLY A 25 10.31 4.99 10.59
N PRO A 26 10.12 3.68 10.80
CA PRO A 26 10.49 2.66 9.81
C PRO A 26 9.76 2.82 8.47
N ALA A 27 10.45 2.50 7.36
CA ALA A 27 9.87 2.55 6.02
C ALA A 27 8.76 1.49 5.79
N ASN A 28 8.82 0.37 6.52
CA ASN A 28 7.78 -0.65 6.57
C ASN A 28 7.11 -0.62 7.95
N PHE A 29 5.79 -0.47 7.99
CA PHE A 29 5.02 -0.47 9.25
C PHE A 29 3.58 -0.90 9.01
N SER A 30 2.86 -1.18 10.09
CA SER A 30 1.45 -1.52 10.01
C SER A 30 0.66 -0.96 11.18
N PHE A 31 -0.64 -0.76 10.98
CA PHE A 31 -1.56 -0.39 12.04
C PHE A 31 -2.95 -0.98 11.77
N ILE A 32 -3.80 -1.03 12.81
CA ILE A 32 -5.16 -1.56 12.70
C ILE A 32 -6.14 -0.46 13.10
N ALA A 33 -7.13 -0.21 12.25
CA ALA A 33 -8.22 0.72 12.51
C ALA A 33 -9.55 0.14 12.01
N GLY A 34 -10.58 0.12 12.85
CA GLY A 34 -11.92 -0.36 12.46
C GLY A 34 -11.97 -1.84 12.02
N GLY A 35 -11.05 -2.68 12.51
CA GLY A 35 -10.89 -4.08 12.10
C GLY A 35 -10.22 -4.29 10.74
N VAL A 36 -9.64 -3.22 10.17
CA VAL A 36 -8.86 -3.24 8.93
C VAL A 36 -7.39 -3.03 9.29
N LYS A 37 -6.51 -3.90 8.79
CA LYS A 37 -5.07 -3.72 8.89
C LYS A 37 -4.57 -2.93 7.68
N PHE A 38 -3.80 -1.90 7.93
CA PHE A 38 -3.09 -1.14 6.91
C PHE A 38 -1.63 -1.57 6.96
N VAL A 39 -1.13 -2.12 5.87
CA VAL A 39 0.25 -2.57 5.73
C VAL A 39 0.97 -1.61 4.79
N CYS A 40 1.84 -0.78 5.34
CA CYS A 40 2.57 0.25 4.61
C CYS A 40 3.95 -0.28 4.26
N LEU A 41 4.25 -0.34 2.96
CA LEU A 41 5.44 -0.97 2.41
C LEU A 41 6.28 0.05 1.65
N ASN A 42 7.60 -0.04 1.84
CA ASN A 42 8.55 0.51 0.90
C ASN A 42 8.60 -0.38 -0.36
N THR A 43 8.35 0.22 -1.52
CA THR A 43 8.39 -0.46 -2.82
C THR A 43 9.30 0.24 -3.83
N ASN A 44 10.09 1.22 -3.39
CA ASN A 44 10.96 2.06 -4.23
C ASN A 44 12.29 1.35 -4.57
N ALA A 45 12.21 0.12 -5.07
CA ALA A 45 13.34 -0.80 -5.15
C ALA A 45 14.55 -0.25 -5.93
N LEU A 46 14.33 0.56 -6.95
CA LEU A 46 15.41 1.12 -7.77
C LEU A 46 16.19 2.26 -7.08
N GLU A 47 15.73 2.76 -5.95
CA GLU A 47 16.47 3.74 -5.14
C GLU A 47 17.49 3.07 -4.19
N TYR A 48 17.51 1.74 -4.13
CA TYR A 48 18.35 0.96 -3.22
C TYR A 48 19.37 0.12 -4.00
N ASP A 49 20.54 -0.09 -3.41
CA ASP A 49 21.66 -0.88 -3.97
C ASP A 49 21.56 -2.38 -3.66
N TYR A 50 20.35 -2.88 -3.37
CA TYR A 50 20.06 -4.25 -2.87
C TYR A 50 20.59 -4.58 -1.47
N SER A 51 21.12 -3.60 -0.72
CA SER A 51 21.49 -3.81 0.69
C SER A 51 20.28 -4.05 1.61
N GLU A 52 19.10 -3.54 1.22
CA GLU A 52 17.82 -3.78 1.88
C GLU A 52 16.83 -4.46 0.91
N PRO A 53 16.04 -5.46 1.37
CA PRO A 53 15.03 -6.07 0.53
C PRO A 53 13.84 -5.11 0.32
N VAL A 54 13.62 -4.70 -0.93
CA VAL A 54 12.51 -3.81 -1.31
C VAL A 54 11.75 -4.43 -2.49
N PRO A 55 10.46 -4.82 -2.32
CA PRO A 55 9.72 -4.89 -1.05
C PRO A 55 10.25 -5.96 -0.08
N ASP A 56 10.00 -5.76 1.22
CA ASP A 56 10.39 -6.70 2.28
C ASP A 56 9.32 -7.80 2.48
N PHE A 57 9.53 -8.96 1.85
CA PHE A 57 8.63 -10.11 1.99
C PHE A 57 8.63 -10.73 3.40
N THR A 58 9.73 -10.61 4.15
CA THR A 58 9.78 -11.10 5.54
C THR A 58 8.85 -10.28 6.43
N PHE A 59 8.83 -8.96 6.22
CA PHE A 59 7.88 -8.08 6.87
C PHE A 59 6.44 -8.45 6.51
N MET A 60 6.15 -8.69 5.21
CA MET A 60 4.80 -9.09 4.78
C MET A 60 4.34 -10.40 5.45
N GLU A 61 5.18 -11.44 5.47
CA GLU A 61 4.88 -12.71 6.13
C GLU A 61 4.57 -12.57 7.61
N LYS A 62 5.36 -11.74 8.30
CA LYS A 62 5.14 -11.42 9.70
C LYS A 62 3.78 -10.73 9.89
N GLU A 63 3.47 -9.74 9.06
CA GLU A 63 2.25 -8.95 9.20
C GLU A 63 0.98 -9.70 8.78
N ILE A 64 1.05 -10.76 7.98
CA ILE A 64 -0.08 -11.69 7.77
C ILE A 64 -0.52 -12.35 9.09
N LYS A 65 0.43 -12.61 10.00
CA LYS A 65 0.21 -13.35 11.26
C LYS A 65 0.07 -12.43 12.47
N ALA A 66 0.77 -11.31 12.48
CA ALA A 66 0.82 -10.39 13.61
C ALA A 66 -0.56 -9.79 13.88
N ARG A 67 -1.06 -9.97 15.11
CA ARG A 67 -2.35 -9.43 15.58
C ARG A 67 -3.55 -9.94 14.76
N LYS A 68 -3.48 -11.18 14.24
CA LYS A 68 -4.50 -11.78 13.37
C LYS A 68 -5.92 -11.78 13.95
N ASP A 69 -6.05 -11.80 15.28
CA ASP A 69 -7.36 -11.79 15.94
C ASP A 69 -7.99 -10.38 16.03
N GLU A 70 -7.25 -9.34 15.64
CA GLU A 70 -7.69 -7.94 15.74
C GLU A 70 -8.19 -7.35 14.40
N PHE A 71 -8.02 -8.06 13.29
CA PHE A 71 -8.45 -7.61 11.96
C PHE A 71 -8.97 -8.78 11.12
N ASN A 72 -9.85 -8.48 10.18
CA ASN A 72 -10.35 -9.46 9.22
C ASN A 72 -10.33 -8.97 7.78
N HIS A 73 -9.87 -7.73 7.56
CA HIS A 73 -9.67 -7.11 6.26
C HIS A 73 -8.34 -6.38 6.24
N THR A 74 -7.78 -6.19 5.04
CA THR A 74 -6.47 -5.56 4.87
C THR A 74 -6.50 -4.55 3.74
N VAL A 75 -5.72 -3.48 3.88
CA VAL A 75 -5.33 -2.56 2.81
C VAL A 75 -3.81 -2.55 2.76
N VAL A 76 -3.23 -2.74 1.57
CA VAL A 76 -1.79 -2.60 1.37
C VAL A 76 -1.53 -1.22 0.80
N CYS A 77 -0.64 -0.46 1.42
CA CYS A 77 -0.27 0.90 1.01
C CYS A 77 1.18 0.91 0.54
N MET A 78 1.45 1.58 -0.58
CA MET A 78 2.79 1.72 -1.14
C MET A 78 2.92 3.06 -1.88
N HIS A 79 4.14 3.49 -2.20
CA HIS A 79 4.33 4.62 -3.11
C HIS A 79 4.24 4.14 -4.56
N ALA A 80 5.09 3.20 -4.96
CA ALA A 80 5.14 2.64 -6.30
C ALA A 80 4.41 1.29 -6.36
N ARG A 81 3.38 1.19 -7.21
CA ARG A 81 2.72 -0.10 -7.49
C ARG A 81 3.58 -0.98 -8.41
N PRO A 82 3.32 -2.30 -8.52
CA PRO A 82 4.01 -3.14 -9.49
C PRO A 82 3.92 -2.59 -10.92
N TYR A 83 4.99 -2.80 -11.70
CA TYR A 83 5.14 -2.33 -13.09
C TYR A 83 5.19 -0.80 -13.25
N THR A 84 5.55 -0.06 -12.21
CA THR A 84 6.06 1.32 -12.36
C THR A 84 7.58 1.32 -12.45
N ASP A 85 8.14 2.42 -12.96
CA ASP A 85 9.56 2.58 -13.29
C ASP A 85 10.52 2.50 -12.09
N VAL A 86 10.03 2.56 -10.85
CA VAL A 86 10.86 2.41 -9.63
C VAL A 86 10.59 1.10 -8.86
N PHE A 87 9.64 0.29 -9.32
CA PHE A 87 9.33 -1.02 -8.75
C PHE A 87 10.26 -2.10 -9.34
N ASN A 88 10.58 -3.15 -8.57
CA ASN A 88 11.33 -4.30 -9.09
C ASN A 88 10.39 -5.33 -9.76
N ASP A 89 10.25 -5.24 -11.08
CA ASP A 89 9.32 -6.09 -11.83
C ASP A 89 9.60 -7.59 -11.75
N ASN A 90 10.84 -8.00 -11.46
CA ASN A 90 11.19 -9.41 -11.30
C ASN A 90 10.44 -10.06 -10.13
N VAL A 91 10.03 -9.26 -9.14
CA VAL A 91 9.31 -9.76 -7.95
C VAL A 91 7.82 -9.41 -7.94
N ALA A 92 7.29 -8.73 -8.98
CA ALA A 92 5.90 -8.29 -9.03
C ALA A 92 4.88 -9.42 -8.80
N LYS A 93 5.06 -10.56 -9.48
CA LYS A 93 4.17 -11.73 -9.30
C LYS A 93 4.30 -12.37 -7.92
N VAL A 94 5.50 -12.33 -7.32
CA VAL A 94 5.73 -12.84 -5.96
C VAL A 94 5.09 -11.91 -4.95
N PHE A 95 5.21 -10.60 -5.15
CA PHE A 95 4.52 -9.59 -4.35
C PHE A 95 3.01 -9.80 -4.35
N GLN A 96 2.39 -9.99 -5.51
CA GLN A 96 0.96 -10.27 -5.61
C GLN A 96 0.56 -11.53 -4.82
N ARG A 97 1.38 -12.59 -4.82
CA ARG A 97 1.11 -13.80 -4.03
C ARG A 97 1.02 -13.50 -2.53
N TYR A 98 1.90 -12.65 -2.00
CA TYR A 98 1.79 -12.23 -0.60
C TYR A 98 0.62 -11.29 -0.35
N VAL A 99 0.29 -10.40 -1.30
CA VAL A 99 -0.87 -9.49 -1.17
C VAL A 99 -2.17 -10.29 -0.98
N VAL A 100 -2.39 -11.35 -1.76
CA VAL A 100 -3.63 -12.13 -1.70
C VAL A 100 -3.70 -13.08 -0.49
N GLU A 101 -2.59 -13.30 0.23
CA GLU A 101 -2.58 -14.06 1.48
C GLU A 101 -3.13 -13.25 2.68
N TYR A 102 -3.23 -11.92 2.56
CA TYR A 102 -3.77 -11.10 3.63
C TYR A 102 -5.28 -11.34 3.83
N PRO A 103 -5.74 -11.50 5.09
CA PRO A 103 -7.16 -11.62 5.40
C PRO A 103 -7.98 -10.47 4.80
N GLY A 104 -8.93 -10.83 3.94
CA GLY A 104 -9.94 -9.91 3.38
C GLY A 104 -9.33 -8.67 2.73
N ILE A 105 -8.30 -8.84 1.89
CA ILE A 105 -7.71 -7.75 1.11
C ILE A 105 -8.82 -6.97 0.37
N LEU A 106 -8.85 -5.66 0.59
CA LEU A 106 -9.85 -4.75 0.00
C LEU A 106 -9.29 -4.14 -1.29
N PHE A 107 -8.16 -3.46 -1.17
CA PHE A 107 -7.45 -2.81 -2.27
C PHE A 107 -5.99 -2.54 -1.89
N CYS A 108 -5.21 -2.20 -2.90
CA CYS A 108 -3.88 -1.63 -2.77
C CYS A 108 -3.96 -0.12 -3.05
N SER A 109 -3.43 0.72 -2.15
CA SER A 109 -3.31 2.16 -2.34
C SER A 109 -1.89 2.51 -2.78
N ALA A 110 -1.77 3.32 -3.84
CA ALA A 110 -0.50 3.69 -4.47
C ALA A 110 -0.45 5.18 -4.84
N ALA A 111 0.74 5.65 -5.25
CA ALA A 111 1.00 6.98 -5.78
C ALA A 111 2.01 6.87 -6.95
N HIS A 112 3.04 7.72 -6.97
CA HIS A 112 4.17 7.69 -7.91
C HIS A 112 3.89 8.14 -9.35
N THR A 113 2.82 7.67 -10.00
CA THR A 113 2.60 7.93 -11.44
C THR A 113 2.08 9.33 -11.78
N HIS A 114 1.79 10.15 -10.77
CA HIS A 114 1.30 11.53 -10.89
C HIS A 114 0.04 11.65 -11.77
N HIS A 115 -0.84 10.66 -11.67
CA HIS A 115 -2.20 10.72 -12.20
C HIS A 115 -3.07 9.74 -11.42
N TYR A 116 -4.36 10.04 -11.34
CA TYR A 116 -5.33 9.11 -10.79
C TYR A 116 -5.53 7.91 -11.72
N GLU A 117 -5.46 6.70 -11.15
CA GLU A 117 -5.76 5.45 -11.85
C GLU A 117 -6.37 4.44 -10.88
N ASP A 118 -7.41 3.74 -11.31
CA ASP A 118 -7.95 2.57 -10.63
C ASP A 118 -7.85 1.37 -11.58
N THR A 119 -6.94 0.45 -11.28
CA THR A 119 -6.60 -0.63 -12.21
C THR A 119 -6.40 -1.97 -11.51
N VAL A 120 -6.80 -3.05 -12.18
CA VAL A 120 -6.46 -4.42 -11.78
C VAL A 120 -5.15 -4.78 -12.48
N VAL A 121 -4.05 -4.73 -11.73
CA VAL A 121 -2.70 -4.93 -12.28
C VAL A 121 -2.43 -6.40 -12.63
N PHE A 122 -3.02 -7.32 -11.86
CA PHE A 122 -2.86 -8.76 -12.04
C PHE A 122 -4.22 -9.36 -12.37
N GLU A 123 -4.35 -9.92 -13.57
CA GLU A 123 -5.54 -10.66 -14.02
C GLU A 123 -5.56 -12.07 -13.39
N ASP A 124 -5.65 -12.11 -12.06
CA ASP A 124 -5.87 -13.32 -11.28
C ASP A 124 -7.31 -13.41 -10.75
N GLU A 125 -7.65 -14.51 -10.09
CA GLU A 125 -9.01 -14.74 -9.58
C GLU A 125 -9.47 -13.74 -8.51
N HIS A 126 -8.54 -13.01 -7.89
CA HIS A 126 -8.82 -12.05 -6.82
C HIS A 126 -9.17 -10.67 -7.38
N ASN A 127 -8.69 -10.33 -8.59
CA ASN A 127 -8.92 -9.04 -9.26
C ASN A 127 -8.70 -7.83 -8.34
N ILE A 128 -7.57 -7.81 -7.62
CA ILE A 128 -7.27 -6.75 -6.65
C ILE A 128 -6.98 -5.43 -7.36
N HIS A 129 -7.70 -4.39 -6.95
CA HIS A 129 -7.51 -3.03 -7.43
C HIS A 129 -6.29 -2.37 -6.80
N TYR A 130 -5.46 -1.76 -7.64
CA TYR A 130 -4.37 -0.86 -7.26
C TYR A 130 -4.77 0.56 -7.62
N ILE A 131 -5.16 1.32 -6.59
CA ILE A 131 -5.73 2.65 -6.73
C ILE A 131 -4.64 3.67 -6.47
N THR A 132 -4.25 4.38 -7.53
CA THR A 132 -3.14 5.32 -7.57
C THR A 132 -3.67 6.75 -7.48
N THR A 133 -3.15 7.53 -6.54
CA THR A 133 -3.49 8.96 -6.41
C THR A 133 -2.67 9.83 -7.34
N ASP A 134 -3.26 10.96 -7.72
CA ASP A 134 -2.55 12.05 -8.40
C ASP A 134 -1.56 12.74 -7.45
N CYS A 135 -0.71 13.60 -8.01
CA CYS A 135 0.18 14.46 -7.25
C CYS A 135 -0.55 15.70 -6.71
N MET A 136 -0.02 16.25 -5.61
CA MET A 136 -0.61 17.42 -4.94
C MET A 136 -0.69 18.69 -5.81
N LYS A 137 0.07 18.74 -6.92
CA LYS A 137 0.01 19.84 -7.90
C LYS A 137 -1.37 19.92 -8.57
N GLU A 138 -2.03 18.79 -8.78
CA GLU A 138 -3.38 18.70 -9.36
C GLU A 138 -4.48 18.95 -8.32
N ARG A 139 -4.08 19.30 -7.08
CA ARG A 139 -4.96 19.67 -5.96
C ARG A 139 -6.08 18.66 -5.76
N SER A 140 -5.70 17.38 -5.69
CA SER A 140 -6.63 16.29 -5.50
C SER A 140 -6.14 15.29 -4.46
N TYR A 141 -7.07 14.54 -3.89
CA TYR A 141 -6.82 13.41 -3.00
C TYR A 141 -7.90 12.35 -3.17
N ILE A 142 -7.63 11.11 -2.76
CA ILE A 142 -8.64 10.05 -2.76
C ILE A 142 -9.27 9.93 -1.38
N GLU A 143 -10.60 9.97 -1.33
CA GLU A 143 -11.37 9.65 -0.15
C GLU A 143 -11.85 8.20 -0.22
N TYR A 144 -11.40 7.36 0.73
CA TYR A 144 -11.86 5.99 0.88
C TYR A 144 -12.91 5.87 1.97
N THR A 145 -13.99 5.15 1.68
CA THR A 145 -15.01 4.79 2.67
C THR A 145 -15.11 3.27 2.74
N ILE A 146 -14.73 2.69 3.87
CA ILE A 146 -14.79 1.24 4.13
C ILE A 146 -15.97 0.98 5.10
N TYR A 147 -16.86 0.08 4.73
CA TYR A 147 -18.10 -0.20 5.46
C TYR A 147 -18.47 -1.69 5.42
N PRO A 148 -19.34 -2.18 6.32
CA PRO A 148 -19.80 -3.57 6.30
C PRO A 148 -20.48 -3.92 4.97
N ASP A 149 -20.22 -5.12 4.46
CA ASP A 149 -20.91 -5.64 3.28
C ASP A 149 -22.28 -6.20 3.68
N GLU A 150 -23.36 -5.56 3.24
CA GLU A 150 -24.74 -5.98 3.53
C GLU A 150 -25.08 -7.35 2.93
N LYS A 151 -24.41 -7.76 1.86
CA LYS A 151 -24.64 -9.05 1.18
C LYS A 151 -23.83 -10.18 1.81
N ASN A 152 -22.72 -9.86 2.48
CA ASN A 152 -21.79 -10.84 3.04
C ASN A 152 -21.50 -10.52 4.51
N PRO A 153 -22.31 -11.02 5.46
CA PRO A 153 -22.13 -10.75 6.89
C PRO A 153 -20.71 -11.05 7.38
N GLY A 154 -20.12 -10.10 8.12
CA GLY A 154 -18.75 -10.19 8.62
C GLY A 154 -17.67 -9.77 7.61
N LYS A 155 -18.02 -9.50 6.36
CA LYS A 155 -17.14 -8.88 5.36
C LYS A 155 -17.30 -7.36 5.34
N LYS A 156 -16.29 -6.68 4.81
CA LYS A 156 -16.29 -5.26 4.51
C LYS A 156 -16.11 -5.07 3.01
N THR A 157 -16.67 -3.99 2.51
CA THR A 157 -16.42 -3.50 1.15
C THR A 157 -16.04 -2.02 1.24
N TYR A 158 -15.72 -1.42 0.10
CA TYR A 158 -15.29 -0.04 0.03
C TYR A 158 -15.80 0.67 -1.22
N ILE A 159 -15.88 1.98 -1.11
CA ILE A 159 -15.94 2.89 -2.26
C ILE A 159 -14.79 3.88 -2.13
N HIS A 160 -14.37 4.43 -3.25
CA HIS A 160 -13.41 5.53 -3.30
C HIS A 160 -13.85 6.58 -4.31
N LYS A 161 -13.42 7.82 -4.09
CA LYS A 161 -13.63 8.93 -5.04
C LYS A 161 -12.42 9.86 -5.04
N LEU A 162 -12.09 10.38 -6.21
CA LEU A 162 -11.16 11.49 -6.35
C LEU A 162 -11.86 12.80 -5.97
N VAL A 163 -11.23 13.57 -5.09
CA VAL A 163 -11.74 14.87 -4.61
C VAL A 163 -10.76 15.96 -5.03
N HIS A 164 -11.26 17.01 -5.65
CA HIS A 164 -10.49 18.22 -5.99
C HIS A 164 -10.77 19.35 -4.99
N TYR A 165 -9.76 20.17 -4.68
CA TYR A 165 -9.85 21.27 -3.72
C TYR A 165 -9.06 22.52 -4.14
#